data_AF-A0A061R2U2-F1
#
_entry.id   AF-A0A061R2U2-F1
#
_cell.length_a   1.000
_cell.length_b   1.000
_cell.length_c   1.000
_cell.angle_alpha   90.00
_cell.angle_beta   90.00
_cell.angle_gamma   90.00
#
_symmetry.space_group_name_H-M   'P 1'
#
loop_
_entity.id
_entity.type
_entity.pdbx_description
1 polymer ?
#
loop_
_entity_poly.entity_id
_entity_poly.type
_entity_poly.pdbx_seq_one_letter_code
_entity_poly.pdbx_strand_id
1 'polypeptide(L)'
;LVLGSADLDSLKGVEMVDHMPFDPSVKRTESTIKEDGQTFKVSKGAPNIILKLLKGQQLAQVEAKLNKEVESLAQRGIRALAVAKTDP
;
A
#
# COMPACT_ATOMS: atom_id res chain seq x y z
N LEU A 1 -1.98 14.42 4.90
CA LEU A 1 -1.07 15.04 3.91
C LEU A 1 -1.24 16.54 4.04
N VAL A 2 -0.18 17.30 4.33
CA VAL A 2 -0.25 18.76 4.24
C VAL A 2 0.07 19.10 2.78
N LEU A 3 -0.69 19.98 2.15
CA LEU A 3 -0.41 20.42 0.79
C LEU A 3 1.03 20.97 0.75
N GLY A 4 1.91 20.40 -0.09
CA GLY A 4 3.32 20.81 -0.22
C GLY A 4 4.35 20.02 0.61
N SER A 5 3.95 19.03 1.41
CA SER A 5 4.92 18.18 2.15
C SER A 5 5.47 16.99 1.35
N ALA A 6 4.98 16.78 0.13
CA ALA A 6 5.40 15.67 -0.72
C ALA A 6 6.50 16.13 -1.68
N ASP A 7 7.60 15.38 -1.73
CA ASP A 7 8.68 15.59 -2.70
C ASP A 7 8.21 15.12 -4.08
N LEU A 8 7.68 16.06 -4.86
CA LEU A 8 7.22 15.79 -6.22
C LEU A 8 8.37 15.59 -7.21
N ASP A 9 9.57 16.10 -6.90
CA ASP A 9 10.74 15.93 -7.76
C ASP A 9 11.19 14.47 -7.77
N SER A 10 11.02 13.74 -6.65
CA SER A 10 11.26 12.30 -6.57
C SER A 10 10.37 11.46 -7.50
N LEU A 11 9.25 12.01 -7.99
CA LEU A 11 8.32 11.32 -8.87
C LEU A 11 8.66 11.49 -10.36
N LYS A 12 9.71 12.24 -10.69
CA LYS A 12 10.19 12.37 -12.08
C LYS A 12 10.67 11.01 -12.58
N GLY A 13 10.06 10.54 -13.67
CA GLY A 13 10.37 9.22 -14.26
C GLY A 13 9.44 8.08 -13.79
N VAL A 14 8.49 8.38 -12.90
CA VAL A 14 7.44 7.45 -12.47
C VAL A 14 6.21 7.62 -13.36
N GLU A 15 5.83 6.56 -14.06
CA GLU A 15 4.65 6.52 -14.93
C GLU A 15 3.58 5.60 -14.32
N MET A 16 2.35 6.11 -14.18
CA MET A 16 1.20 5.28 -13.80
C MET A 16 0.54 4.72 -15.06
N VAL A 17 0.80 3.44 -15.33
CA VAL A 17 0.34 2.76 -16.55
C VAL A 17 -1.14 2.36 -16.45
N ASP A 18 -1.57 1.94 -15.26
CA ASP A 18 -2.95 1.54 -14.99
C ASP A 18 -3.34 1.87 -13.56
N HIS A 19 -4.63 2.12 -13.34
CA HIS A 19 -5.18 2.49 -12.05
C HIS A 19 -6.55 1.86 -11.81
N MET A 20 -6.62 0.99 -10.81
CA MET A 20 -7.88 0.52 -10.25
C MET A 20 -8.29 1.47 -9.12
N PRO A 21 -9.36 2.29 -9.29
CA PRO A 21 -9.85 3.16 -8.23
C PRO A 21 -10.32 2.34 -7.02
N PHE A 22 -10.58 3.03 -5.90
CA PHE A 22 -11.04 2.35 -4.70
C PHE A 22 -12.38 1.65 -4.93
N ASP A 23 -12.40 0.33 -4.74
CA ASP A 23 -13.60 -0.49 -4.79
C ASP A 23 -14.05 -0.81 -3.35
N PRO A 24 -15.30 -0.48 -2.93
CA PRO A 24 -15.79 -0.75 -1.58
C PRO A 24 -15.98 -2.24 -1.26
N SER A 25 -16.13 -3.08 -2.27
CA SER A 25 -16.24 -4.54 -2.15
C SER A 25 -14.87 -5.16 -1.89
N VAL A 26 -13.86 -4.74 -2.65
CA VAL A 26 -12.48 -5.24 -2.52
C VAL A 26 -11.71 -4.49 -1.42
N LYS A 27 -12.15 -3.29 -1.03
CA LYS A 27 -11.61 -2.43 0.03
C LYS A 27 -10.15 -2.03 -0.16
N ARG A 28 -9.74 -1.84 -1.42
CA ARG A 28 -8.40 -1.37 -1.81
C ARG A 28 -8.44 -0.64 -3.16
N THR A 29 -7.38 0.07 -3.46
CA THR A 29 -7.04 0.61 -4.79
C THR A 29 -5.65 0.07 -5.17
N GLU A 30 -5.44 -0.18 -6.45
CA GLU A 30 -4.20 -0.73 -6.99
C GLU A 30 -3.75 0.14 -8.18
N SER A 31 -2.45 0.26 -8.40
CA SER A 31 -1.91 0.93 -9.57
C SER A 31 -0.72 0.16 -10.11
N THR A 32 -0.61 0.10 -11.42
CA THR A 32 0.55 -0.45 -12.11
C THR A 32 1.47 0.72 -12.45
N ILE A 33 2.70 0.65 -11.95
CA ILE A 33 3.70 1.70 -12.05
C ILE A 33 4.84 1.19 -12.93
N LYS A 34 5.34 2.07 -13.80
CA LYS A 34 6.57 1.88 -14.55
C LYS A 34 7.59 2.94 -14.12
N GLU A 35 8.76 2.50 -13.71
CA GLU A 35 9.84 3.34 -13.17
C GLU A 35 11.17 2.65 -13.51
N ASP A 36 12.14 3.39 -14.07
CA ASP A 36 13.47 2.85 -14.42
C ASP A 36 13.47 1.55 -15.24
N GLY A 37 12.51 1.42 -16.16
CA GLY A 37 12.34 0.22 -17.01
C GLY A 37 11.71 -0.98 -16.30
N GLN A 38 11.41 -0.88 -15.00
CA GLN A 38 10.73 -1.89 -14.21
C GLN A 38 9.24 -1.60 -14.15
N THR A 39 8.41 -2.65 -14.13
CA THR A 39 6.96 -2.52 -13.97
C THR A 39 6.53 -3.30 -12.74
N PHE A 40 5.91 -2.62 -11.78
CA PHE A 40 5.44 -3.24 -10.54
C PHE A 40 4.08 -2.70 -10.14
N LYS A 41 3.40 -3.39 -9.24
CA LYS A 41 2.10 -2.98 -8.71
C LYS A 41 2.24 -2.41 -7.31
N VAL A 42 1.50 -1.35 -7.03
CA VAL A 42 1.35 -0.79 -5.69
C VAL A 42 -0.12 -0.85 -5.29
N SER A 43 -0.41 -1.23 -4.05
CA SER A 43 -1.77 -1.34 -3.54
C SER A 43 -1.87 -0.66 -2.17
N LYS A 44 -2.97 0.06 -1.94
CA LYS A 44 -3.31 0.63 -0.62
C LYS A 44 -4.75 0.32 -0.25
N GLY A 45 -5.00 0.05 1.03
CA GLY A 45 -6.34 -0.34 1.48
C GLY A 45 -6.39 -0.69 2.96
N ALA A 46 -7.47 -1.38 3.35
CA ALA A 46 -7.62 -1.86 4.72
C ALA A 46 -6.48 -2.83 5.09
N PRO A 47 -5.91 -2.75 6.31
CA PRO A 47 -4.74 -3.55 6.69
C PRO A 47 -4.90 -5.05 6.46
N ASN A 48 -6.04 -5.61 6.88
CA ASN A 48 -6.39 -7.02 6.71
C ASN A 48 -6.59 -7.44 5.24
N ILE A 49 -6.89 -6.50 4.34
CA ILE A 49 -7.05 -6.78 2.91
C ILE A 49 -5.69 -6.81 2.23
N ILE A 50 -4.82 -5.85 2.56
CA ILE A 50 -3.46 -5.80 2.02
C ILE A 50 -2.63 -6.97 2.53
N LEU A 51 -2.80 -7.38 3.80
CA LEU A 51 -2.14 -8.55 4.36
C LEU A 51 -2.43 -9.83 3.56
N LYS A 52 -3.66 -9.99 3.05
CA LYS A 52 -4.07 -11.15 2.22
C LYS A 52 -3.39 -11.20 0.85
N LEU A 53 -2.72 -10.12 0.42
CA LEU A 53 -1.93 -10.13 -0.80
C LEU A 53 -0.60 -10.88 -0.62
N LEU A 54 -0.12 -10.99 0.62
CA LEU A 54 1.08 -11.77 0.95
C LEU A 54 0.76 -13.27 0.99
N LYS A 55 1.76 -14.09 0.63
CA LYS A 55 1.65 -15.55 0.61
C LYS A 55 2.80 -16.20 1.37
N GLY A 56 2.57 -17.41 1.88
CA GLY A 56 3.62 -18.25 2.48
C GLY A 56 4.28 -17.64 3.71
N GLN A 57 5.61 -17.74 3.80
CA GLN A 57 6.36 -17.34 5.00
C GLN A 57 6.32 -15.83 5.28
N GLN A 58 6.19 -14.99 4.25
CA GLN A 58 6.11 -13.53 4.41
C GLN A 58 4.85 -13.11 5.18
N LEU A 59 3.74 -13.81 4.96
CA LEU A 59 2.48 -13.54 5.66
C LEU A 59 2.66 -13.71 7.17
N ALA A 60 3.19 -14.86 7.60
CA ALA A 60 3.36 -15.17 9.02
C ALA A 60 4.33 -14.20 9.73
N GLN A 61 5.35 -13.72 9.02
CA GLN A 61 6.32 -12.75 9.57
C GLN A 61 5.71 -11.35 9.75
N VAL A 62 4.83 -10.95 8.84
CA VAL A 62 4.29 -9.58 8.80
C VAL A 62 2.99 -9.45 9.60
N GLU A 63 2.16 -10.50 9.67
CA GLU A 63 0.84 -10.47 10.28
C GLU A 63 0.85 -9.99 11.74
N ALA A 64 1.68 -10.60 12.58
CA ALA A 64 1.76 -10.24 14.00
C ALA A 64 2.20 -8.78 14.21
N LYS A 65 3.18 -8.33 13.41
CA LYS A 65 3.68 -6.96 13.46
C LYS A 65 2.60 -5.97 12.98
N LEU A 66 1.94 -6.26 11.86
CA LEU A 66 0.90 -5.42 11.29
C LEU A 66 -0.25 -5.24 12.27
N ASN A 67 -0.76 -6.33 12.85
CA ASN A 67 -1.88 -6.28 13.81
C ASN A 67 -1.52 -5.43 15.04
N LYS A 68 -0.30 -5.58 15.58
CA LYS A 68 0.17 -4.80 16.72
C LYS A 68 0.22 -3.29 16.42
N GLU A 69 0.73 -2.91 15.25
CA GLU A 69 0.81 -1.49 14.85
C GLU A 69 -0.58 -0.89 14.60
N VAL A 70 -1.48 -1.65 13.96
CA VAL A 70 -2.86 -1.22 13.72
C VAL A 70 -3.60 -1.01 15.05
N GLU A 71 -3.44 -1.92 16.01
CA GLU A 71 -4.01 -1.78 17.36
C GLU A 71 -3.50 -0.52 18.07
N SER A 72 -2.18 -0.29 18.03
CA SER A 72 -1.54 0.91 18.61
C SER A 72 -2.07 2.22 18.00
N LEU A 73 -2.27 2.25 16.69
CA LEU A 73 -2.88 3.40 16.00
C LEU A 73 -4.36 3.56 16.38
N ALA A 74 -5.10 2.46 16.48
CA ALA A 74 -6.52 2.46 16.84
C ALA A 74 -6.77 2.99 18.26
N GLN A 75 -5.91 2.62 19.23
CA GLN A 75 -5.97 3.15 20.61
C GLN A 75 -5.82 4.67 20.67
N ARG A 76 -5.20 5.27 19.65
CA ARG A 76 -5.03 6.73 19.52
C ARG A 76 -6.11 7.38 18.65
N GLY A 77 -7.11 6.62 18.21
CA GLY A 77 -8.16 7.08 17.29
C GLY A 77 -7.68 7.30 15.84
N ILE A 78 -6.51 6.78 15.47
CA ILE A 78 -5.92 6.97 14.15
C ILE A 78 -6.39 5.88 13.20
N ARG A 79 -6.94 6.27 12.05
CA ARG A 79 -7.30 5.32 10.99
C ARG A 79 -6.06 4.91 10.20
N ALA A 80 -5.71 3.63 10.30
CA ALA A 80 -4.59 3.04 9.56
C ALA A 80 -5.00 2.56 8.16
N LEU A 81 -4.09 2.74 7.21
CA LEU A 81 -4.12 2.07 5.91
C LEU A 81 -2.81 1.31 5.74
N ALA A 82 -2.87 0.13 5.13
CA ALA A 82 -1.67 -0.60 4.73
C ALA A 82 -1.36 -0.32 3.26
N VAL A 83 -0.07 -0.43 2.92
CA VAL A 83 0.47 -0.30 1.57
C VAL A 83 1.32 -1.52 1.26
N ALA A 84 1.32 -1.94 0.00
CA ALA A 84 2.16 -3.03 -0.50
C ALA A 84 2.68 -2.71 -1.90
N LYS A 85 3.85 -3.24 -2.23
CA LYS A 85 4.50 -3.18 -3.54
C LYS A 85 4.88 -4.60 -3.94
N THR A 86 4.67 -4.97 -5.21
CA THR A 86 5.21 -6.23 -5.76
C THR A 86 6.67 -6.05 -6.15
N ASP A 87 7.42 -7.15 -6.14
CA ASP A 87 8.72 -7.17 -6.79
C ASP A 87 8.54 -6.96 -8.32
N PRO A 88 9.53 -6.35 -9.00
CA PRO A 88 9.56 -6.18 -10.45
C PRO A 88 9.63 -7.49 -11.25
#